data_AF-A0A523W4H7-F1
#
_entry.id   AF-A0A523W4H7-F1
#
_cell.length_a   1.000
_cell.length_b   1.000
_cell.length_c   1.000
_cell.angle_alpha   90.00
_cell.angle_beta   90.00
_cell.angle_gamma   90.00
#
_symmetry.space_group_name_H-M   'P 1'
#
loop_
_entity.id
_entity.type
_entity.pdbx_description
1 polymer ?
#
loop_
_entity_poly.entity_id
_entity_poly.type
_entity_poly.pdbx_seq_one_letter_code
_entity_poly.pdbx_strand_id
1 'polypeptide(L)' 'MTELTDEEHFIVEKLKEKGGKLNYKELQTLCQDEFEGVRLILKKLKEKGIVDYEGMIPGFSAEIELIRDL' A
#
# COMPACT_ATOMS: atom_id res chain seq x y z
N MET A 1 14.23 12.06 -5.07
CA MET A 1 12.81 11.86 -4.75
C MET A 1 12.41 10.57 -5.45
N THR A 2 11.83 9.61 -4.74
CA THR A 2 11.40 8.35 -5.38
C THR A 2 10.17 8.68 -6.20
N GLU A 3 10.26 8.59 -7.53
CA GLU A 3 9.08 8.74 -8.38
C GLU A 3 8.11 7.58 -8.09
N LEU A 4 6.88 7.94 -7.72
CA LEU A 4 5.80 7.00 -7.56
C LEU A 4 4.94 7.00 -8.83
N THR A 5 4.41 5.84 -9.16
CA THR A 5 3.35 5.75 -10.18
C THR A 5 2.03 6.26 -9.62
N ASP A 6 1.03 6.47 -10.47
CA ASP A 6 -0.30 6.91 -10.06
C ASP A 6 -0.93 5.92 -9.07
N GLU A 7 -0.75 4.61 -9.27
CA GLU A 7 -1.28 3.59 -8.37
C GLU A 7 -0.55 3.54 -7.03
N GLU A 8 0.76 3.76 -7.03
CA GLU A 8 1.56 3.87 -5.81
C GLU A 8 1.17 5.11 -5.00
N HIS A 9 0.96 6.24 -5.67
CA HIS A 9 0.46 7.46 -5.05
C HIS A 9 -0.92 7.23 -4.42
N PHE A 10 -1.83 6.59 -5.15
CA PHE A 10 -3.17 6.30 -4.65
C PHE A 10 -3.14 5.47 -3.35
N ILE A 11 -2.33 4.41 -3.29
CA ILE A 11 -2.20 3.59 -2.08
C ILE A 11 -1.67 4.42 -0.90
N VAL A 12 -0.63 5.23 -1.14
CA VAL A 12 -0.05 6.08 -0.10
C VAL A 12 -1.08 7.08 0.42
N GLU A 13 -1.83 7.75 -0.46
CA GLU A 13 -2.89 8.68 -0.06
C GLU A 13 -3.97 7.98 0.77
N LYS A 14 -4.44 6.79 0.37
CA LYS A 14 -5.43 6.04 1.14
C LYS A 14 -4.92 5.62 2.50
N LEU A 15 -3.63 5.27 2.62
CA LEU A 15 -3.00 5.01 3.91
C LEU A 15 -2.97 6.28 4.77
N LYS A 16 -2.55 7.43 4.22
CA LYS A 16 -2.54 8.72 4.94
C LYS A 16 -3.93 9.11 5.44
N GLU A 17 -4.96 9.00 4.59
CA GLU A 17 -6.37 9.28 4.94
C GLU A 17 -6.89 8.41 6.10
N LYS A 18 -6.31 7.22 6.29
CA LYS A 18 -6.70 6.26 7.35
C LYS A 18 -5.75 6.25 8.54
N GLY A 19 -4.88 7.25 8.67
CA GLY A 19 -3.96 7.36 9.82
C GLY A 19 -2.71 6.50 9.69
N GLY A 20 -2.31 6.17 8.46
CA GLY A 20 -1.08 5.45 8.14
C GLY A 20 -1.20 3.92 8.26
N LYS A 21 -2.37 3.36 8.58
CA LYS A 21 -2.57 1.91 8.69
C LYS A 21 -3.89 1.47 8.08
N LEU A 22 -3.87 0.36 7.36
CA LEU A 22 -5.06 -0.28 6.78
C LEU A 22 -4.85 -1.79 6.72
N ASN A 23 -5.93 -2.57 6.87
CA ASN A 23 -5.82 -3.98 6.53
C ASN A 23 -5.80 -4.17 5.00
N TYR A 24 -5.13 -5.23 4.54
CA TYR A 24 -4.98 -5.52 3.11
C TYR A 24 -6.32 -5.67 2.38
N LYS A 25 -7.33 -6.27 3.01
CA LYS A 25 -8.65 -6.49 2.41
C LYS A 25 -9.36 -5.15 2.15
N GLU A 26 -9.33 -4.24 3.11
CA GLU A 26 -9.90 -2.89 3.01
C GLU A 26 -9.17 -2.09 1.94
N LEU A 27 -7.84 -2.11 1.96
CA LEU A 27 -7.05 -1.44 0.93
C LEU A 27 -7.35 -2.02 -0.46
N GLN A 28 -7.46 -3.34 -0.58
CA GLN A 28 -7.84 -3.99 -1.84
C GLN A 28 -9.23 -3.53 -2.31
N THR A 29 -10.21 -3.44 -1.42
CA THR A 29 -11.55 -2.94 -1.76
C THR A 29 -11.51 -1.47 -2.20
N LEU A 30 -10.66 -0.63 -1.60
CA LEU A 30 -10.52 0.77 -2.00
C LEU A 30 -9.85 0.94 -3.37
N CYS A 31 -8.94 0.04 -3.73
CA CYS A 31 -8.23 0.10 -5.01
C CYS A 31 -8.97 -0.57 -6.17
N GLN A 32 -9.96 -1.44 -5.89
CA GLN A 32 -10.58 -2.30 -6.91
C GLN A 32 -11.26 -1.52 -8.06
N ASP A 33 -11.72 -0.30 -7.80
CA ASP A 33 -12.40 0.55 -8.79
C ASP A 33 -11.40 1.36 -9.64
N GLU A 34 -10.14 1.43 -9.21
CA GLU A 34 -9.09 2.23 -9.85
C GLU A 34 -8.08 1.37 -10.61
N PHE A 35 -7.63 0.25 -10.02
CA PHE A 35 -6.63 -0.64 -10.64
C PHE A 35 -6.61 -2.05 -10.02
N GLU A 36 -6.03 -2.99 -10.77
CA GLU A 36 -5.78 -4.36 -10.31
C GLU A 36 -4.33 -4.54 -9.79
N GLY A 37 -4.08 -5.64 -9.09
CA GLY A 37 -2.70 -6.03 -8.76
C GLY A 37 -2.09 -5.34 -7.53
N VAL A 38 -2.92 -4.94 -6.56
CA VAL A 38 -2.52 -4.29 -5.29
C VAL A 38 -1.32 -4.95 -4.61
N ARG A 39 -1.24 -6.29 -4.60
CA ARG A 39 -0.11 -7.03 -3.99
C ARG A 39 1.24 -6.71 -4.63
N LEU A 40 1.28 -6.57 -5.95
CA LEU A 40 2.51 -6.25 -6.67
C LEU A 40 2.97 -4.84 -6.37
N ILE A 41 2.02 -3.90 -6.27
CA ILE A 41 2.30 -2.50 -5.94
C ILE A 41 2.79 -2.38 -4.50
N LEU A 42 2.13 -3.05 -3.54
CA LEU A 42 2.58 -3.10 -2.15
C LEU A 42 3.99 -3.68 -2.00
N LYS A 43 4.33 -4.72 -2.77
CA LYS A 43 5.70 -5.26 -2.82
C LYS A 43 6.71 -4.20 -3.25
N LYS A 44 6.43 -3.47 -4.34
CA LYS A 44 7.30 -2.38 -4.82
C LYS A 44 7.43 -1.26 -3.78
N LEU A 45 6.32 -0.84 -3.16
CA LEU A 45 6.33 0.17 -2.10
C LEU A 45 7.13 -0.26 -0.87
N LYS A 46 7.09 -1.55 -0.51
CA LYS A 46 7.91 -2.12 0.56
C LYS A 46 9.39 -2.15 0.20
N GLU A 47 9.73 -2.55 -1.03
CA GLU A 47 11.11 -2.49 -1.55
C GLU A 47 11.64 -1.04 -1.60
N LYS A 48 10.76 -0.05 -1.84
CA LYS A 48 11.07 1.38 -1.76
C LYS A 48 11.16 1.91 -0.31
N GLY A 49 10.82 1.10 0.70
CA GLY A 49 10.83 1.49 2.11
C GLY A 49 9.76 2.52 2.48
N ILE A 50 8.60 2.49 1.82
CA ILE A 50 7.49 3.42 2.04
C ILE A 50 6.43 2.80 2.95
N VAL A 51 6.12 1.53 2.71
CA VAL A 51 5.17 0.75 3.52
C VAL A 51 5.86 -0.48 4.11
N ASP A 52 5.27 -1.03 5.16
CA ASP A 52 5.62 -2.32 5.70
C ASP A 52 4.39 -3.18 5.98
N TYR A 53 4.60 -4.50 6.02
CA TYR A 53 3.61 -5.52 6.33
C TYR A 53 4.31 -6.86 6.58
N GLU A 54 3.64 -7.81 7.23
CA GLU A 54 4.24 -9.11 7.53
C GLU A 54 4.53 -9.93 6.26
N GLY A 55 5.76 -10.44 6.15
CA GLY A 55 6.22 -11.28 5.04
C GLY A 55 6.61 -10.51 3.77
N MET A 56 6.79 -11.26 2.67
CA MET A 56 7.18 -10.73 1.36
C MET A 56 5.97 -10.24 0.55
N ILE A 57 4.84 -10.93 0.68
CA ILE A 57 3.55 -10.62 0.05
C ILE A 57 2.52 -10.54 1.16
N PRO A 58 1.63 -9.53 1.17
CA PRO A 58 0.64 -9.40 2.22
C PRO A 58 -0.34 -10.58 2.17
N GLY A 59 -0.51 -11.23 3.32
CA GLY A 59 -1.60 -12.17 3.55
C GLY A 59 -2.96 -11.47 3.55
N PHE A 60 -4.04 -12.26 3.54
CA PHE A 60 -5.40 -11.72 3.50
C PHE A 60 -5.74 -10.81 4.69
N SER A 61 -5.19 -11.11 5.86
CA SER A 61 -5.33 -10.36 7.11
C SER A 61 -4.13 -9.48 7.43
N ALA A 62 -3.23 -9.23 6.46
CA ALA A 62 -2.06 -8.41 6.72
C ALA A 62 -2.46 -6.96 7.03
N GLU A 63 -1.79 -6.36 8.01
CA GLU A 63 -1.84 -4.92 8.24
C GLU A 63 -0.74 -4.26 7.39
N ILE A 64 -1.14 -3.25 6.62
CA ILE A 64 -0.25 -2.42 5.82
C ILE A 64 -0.03 -1.12 6.58
N GLU A 65 1.22 -0.80 6.86
CA GLU A 65 1.62 0.38 7.60
C GLU A 65 2.47 1.30 6.73
N LEU A 66 2.15 2.59 6.71
CA LEU A 66 2.96 3.63 6.11
C LEU A 66 4.10 3.98 7.07
N ILE A 67 5.33 3.63 6.70
CA ILE A 67 6.52 3.83 7.56
C ILE A 67 7.33 5.06 7.18
N ARG A 68 7.05 5.65 6.01
CA ARG A 68 7.70 6.86 5.53
C ARG A 68 6.73 7.75 4.78
N ASP A 69 6.63 8.99 5.24
CA ASP A 69 5.96 10.03 4.48
C ASP A 69 6.88 10.55 3.36
N LEU A 70 6.28 10.70 2.18
CA LEU A 70 6.83 11.41 1.02
C LEU A 70 6.12 12.76 0.88
#